data_AF-A0AB74E3G2-F1
#
_entry.id   AF-A0AB74E3G2-F1
#
_cell.length_a   1.000
_cell.length_b   1.000
_cell.length_c   1.000
_cell.angle_alpha   90.00
_cell.angle_beta   90.00
_cell.angle_gamma   90.00
#
_symmetry.space_group_name_H-M   'P 1'
#
loop_
_entity.id
_entity.type
_entity.pdbx_description
1 polymer ?
#
loop_
_entity_poly.entity_id
_entity_poly.type
_entity_poly.pdbx_seq_one_letter_code
_entity_poly.pdbx_strand_id
1 'polypeptide(L)'
;KAQAFDEIDNLIYEVFEMMNCFKFSFINENKELILDSESNIFFSLKDCANKLDLVVKFIHWVSRSCIENMSPERTQVFLQTGFELYIGKHLTKKDYEYMYTCFGNGLNSDGAYSYARRLLNIPEGIQ
;
A
#
# COMPACT_ATOMS: atom_id res chain seq x y z
N LYS A 1 -18.69 4.66 -19.87
CA LYS A 1 -18.48 6.08 -19.50
C LYS A 1 -18.83 6.30 -18.03
N ALA A 2 -20.07 6.07 -17.56
CA ALA A 2 -20.41 6.15 -16.14
C ALA A 2 -19.50 5.28 -15.25
N GLN A 3 -19.38 3.98 -15.58
CA GLN A 3 -18.51 3.05 -14.84
C GLN A 3 -17.05 3.52 -14.69
N ALA A 4 -16.46 4.13 -15.73
CA ALA A 4 -15.09 4.63 -15.65
C ALA A 4 -14.96 5.88 -14.76
N PHE A 5 -16.02 6.70 -14.66
CA PHE A 5 -16.06 7.80 -13.69
C PHE A 5 -16.19 7.26 -12.27
N ASP A 6 -17.05 6.26 -12.06
CA ASP A 6 -17.23 5.63 -10.75
C ASP A 6 -15.93 4.96 -10.26
N GLU A 7 -15.17 4.30 -11.16
CA GLU A 7 -13.86 3.71 -10.86
C GLU A 7 -12.81 4.78 -10.48
N ILE A 8 -12.79 5.93 -11.17
CA ILE A 8 -11.90 7.05 -10.86
C ILE A 8 -12.25 7.64 -9.49
N ASP A 9 -13.53 7.88 -9.21
CA ASP A 9 -13.99 8.43 -7.94
C ASP A 9 -13.66 7.49 -6.77
N ASN A 10 -13.79 6.17 -7.00
CA ASN A 10 -13.40 5.15 -6.02
C ASN A 10 -11.89 5.15 -5.77
N LEU A 11 -11.04 5.24 -6.80
CA LEU A 11 -9.60 5.33 -6.61
C LEU A 11 -9.21 6.59 -5.83
N ILE A 12 -9.78 7.75 -6.20
CA ILE A 12 -9.50 9.02 -5.53
C ILE A 12 -9.87 8.91 -4.05
N TYR A 13 -11.05 8.37 -3.74
CA TYR A 13 -11.48 8.12 -2.36
C TYR A 13 -10.47 7.24 -1.60
N GLU A 14 -10.06 6.11 -2.18
CA GLU A 14 -9.12 5.18 -1.53
C GLU A 14 -7.73 5.77 -1.33
N VAL A 15 -7.26 6.62 -2.24
CA VAL A 15 -6.00 7.36 -2.07
C VAL A 15 -6.11 8.33 -0.89
N PHE A 16 -7.21 9.08 -0.77
CA PHE A 16 -7.43 9.97 0.37
C PHE A 16 -7.57 9.22 1.69
N GLU A 17 -8.22 8.05 1.70
CA GLU A 17 -8.30 7.19 2.88
C GLU A 17 -6.92 6.68 3.30
N MET A 18 -6.07 6.31 2.35
CA MET A 18 -4.68 5.97 2.65
C MET A 18 -3.95 7.19 3.21
N MET A 19 -4.07 8.36 2.57
CA MET A 19 -3.42 9.59 3.05
C MET A 19 -3.86 9.98 4.48
N ASN A 20 -5.11 9.75 4.85
CA ASN A 20 -5.61 9.95 6.21
C ASN A 20 -4.88 9.06 7.24
N CYS A 21 -4.39 7.89 6.83
CA CYS A 21 -3.63 6.97 7.67
C CYS A 21 -2.13 7.32 7.76
N PHE A 22 -1.60 8.08 6.80
CA PHE A 22 -0.20 8.52 6.74
C PHE A 22 -0.12 10.04 6.84
N LYS A 23 0.04 10.58 8.06
CA LYS A 23 0.07 12.03 8.28
C LYS A 23 1.16 12.72 7.44
N PHE A 24 0.81 13.87 6.89
CA PHE A 24 1.66 14.68 6.00
C PHE A 24 2.02 14.01 4.66
N SER A 25 1.37 12.90 4.33
CA SER A 25 1.45 12.35 2.98
C SER A 25 0.86 13.32 1.94
N PHE A 26 1.36 13.23 0.72
CA PHE A 26 0.92 14.05 -0.40
C PHE A 26 1.19 13.35 -1.74
N ILE A 27 0.56 13.85 -2.79
CA ILE A 27 0.81 13.40 -4.17
C ILE A 27 1.63 14.49 -4.87
N ASN A 28 2.76 14.12 -5.48
CA ASN A 28 3.61 15.05 -6.23
C ASN A 28 3.22 15.14 -7.73
N GLU A 29 3.88 16.02 -8.50
CA GLU A 29 3.60 16.15 -9.94
C GLU A 29 3.89 14.88 -10.77
N ASN A 30 4.69 13.95 -10.25
CA ASN A 30 5.01 12.68 -10.90
C ASN A 30 3.94 11.60 -10.69
N LYS A 31 2.84 11.93 -10.00
CA LYS A 31 1.79 10.99 -9.59
C LYS A 31 2.33 9.91 -8.66
N GLU A 32 3.19 10.30 -7.73
CA GLU A 32 3.69 9.43 -6.66
C GLU A 32 2.98 9.82 -5.37
N LEU A 33 2.47 8.82 -4.65
CA LEU A 33 2.01 9.01 -3.29
C LEU A 33 3.23 8.93 -2.37
N ILE A 34 3.60 10.08 -1.80
CA ILE A 34 4.65 10.20 -0.79
C ILE A 34 4.02 9.91 0.56
N LEU A 35 4.42 8.82 1.21
CA LEU A 35 3.92 8.43 2.54
C LEU A 35 4.73 9.07 3.68
N ASP A 36 6.04 9.18 3.49
CA ASP A 36 6.96 9.86 4.40
C ASP A 36 8.08 10.52 3.58
N SER A 37 8.10 11.85 3.54
CA SER A 37 9.11 12.61 2.79
C SER A 37 10.48 12.60 3.46
N GLU A 38 10.54 12.49 4.79
CA GLU A 38 11.82 12.50 5.51
C GLU A 38 12.61 11.21 5.23
N SER A 39 11.92 10.07 5.15
CA SER A 39 12.52 8.78 4.84
C SER A 39 12.44 8.40 3.36
N ASN A 40 11.96 9.31 2.50
CA ASN A 40 11.79 9.10 1.06
C ASN A 40 10.99 7.82 0.72
N ILE A 41 9.85 7.63 1.39
CA ILE A 41 8.97 6.48 1.19
C ILE A 41 7.80 6.89 0.29
N PHE A 42 7.72 6.27 -0.88
CA PHE A 42 6.69 6.56 -1.87
C PHE A 42 6.45 5.39 -2.82
N PHE A 43 5.37 5.47 -3.59
CA PHE A 43 5.15 4.63 -4.75
C PHE A 43 4.34 5.36 -5.83
N SER A 44 4.42 4.89 -7.07
CA SER A 44 3.67 5.48 -8.19
C SER A 44 2.20 5.05 -8.19
N LEU A 45 1.30 5.99 -8.50
CA LEU A 45 -0.14 5.79 -8.67
C LEU A 45 -0.55 5.56 -10.14
N LYS A 46 0.39 5.57 -11.09
CA LYS A 46 0.10 5.60 -12.54
C LYS A 46 -0.68 4.38 -13.05
N ASP A 47 -0.55 3.26 -12.36
CA ASP A 47 -1.12 1.95 -12.68
C ASP A 47 -2.04 1.44 -11.56
N CYS A 48 -2.55 2.32 -10.71
CA CYS A 48 -3.57 1.99 -9.72
C CYS A 48 -4.97 2.34 -10.24
N ALA A 49 -5.93 1.46 -10.01
CA ALA A 49 -7.34 1.66 -10.33
C ALA A 49 -8.26 1.53 -9.11
N ASN A 50 -7.80 0.90 -8.03
CA ASN A 50 -8.62 0.67 -6.83
C ASN A 50 -7.76 0.42 -5.57
N LYS A 51 -8.42 0.18 -4.43
CA LYS A 51 -7.81 -0.16 -3.14
C LYS A 51 -6.82 -1.32 -3.21
N LEU A 52 -7.14 -2.36 -3.98
CA LEU A 52 -6.29 -3.55 -4.08
C LEU A 52 -4.92 -3.20 -4.68
N ASP A 53 -4.89 -2.35 -5.69
CA ASP A 53 -3.65 -1.88 -6.30
C ASP A 53 -2.80 -1.08 -5.31
N LEU A 54 -3.42 -0.21 -4.49
CA LEU A 54 -2.71 0.54 -3.46
C LEU A 54 -2.07 -0.37 -2.40
N VAL A 55 -2.79 -1.42 -1.97
CA VAL A 55 -2.25 -2.43 -1.06
C VAL A 55 -1.10 -3.20 -1.70
N VAL A 56 -1.21 -3.59 -2.98
CA VAL A 56 -0.13 -4.25 -3.72
C VAL A 56 1.08 -3.33 -3.87
N LYS A 57 0.89 -2.04 -4.17
CA LYS A 57 1.98 -1.05 -4.21
C LYS A 57 2.70 -0.93 -2.88
N PHE A 58 1.96 -0.88 -1.77
CA PHE A 58 2.56 -0.87 -0.44
C PHE A 58 3.40 -2.14 -0.20
N ILE A 59 2.85 -3.31 -0.52
CA ILE A 59 3.57 -4.59 -0.39
C ILE A 59 4.86 -4.58 -1.21
N HIS A 60 4.82 -4.13 -2.46
CA HIS A 60 5.98 -4.14 -3.34
C HIS A 60 7.06 -3.14 -2.90
N TRP A 61 6.68 -1.92 -2.56
CA TRP A 61 7.62 -0.80 -2.46
C TRP A 61 7.90 -0.33 -1.04
N VAL A 62 7.07 -0.71 -0.06
CA VAL A 62 7.13 -0.18 1.32
C VAL A 62 7.39 -1.26 2.37
N SER A 63 6.95 -2.51 2.13
CA SER A 63 7.07 -3.61 3.11
C SER A 63 8.49 -3.81 3.67
N ARG A 64 9.52 -3.59 2.85
CA ARG A 64 10.93 -3.62 3.28
C ARG A 64 11.21 -2.62 4.40
N SER A 65 10.80 -1.37 4.20
CA SER A 65 11.02 -0.27 5.14
C SER A 65 10.24 -0.44 6.44
N CYS A 66 9.23 -1.32 6.47
CA CYS A 66 8.55 -1.71 7.70
C CYS A 66 9.42 -2.58 8.62
N ILE A 67 10.46 -3.25 8.12
CA ILE A 67 11.23 -4.25 8.89
C ILE A 67 12.75 -4.08 8.79
N GLU A 68 13.23 -3.21 7.90
CA GLU A 68 14.64 -3.05 7.63
C GLU A 68 15.35 -2.31 8.76
N ASN A 69 16.42 -2.92 9.30
CA ASN A 69 17.20 -2.35 10.41
C ASN A 69 17.84 -0.98 10.11
N MET A 70 18.00 -0.62 8.84
CA MET A 70 18.49 0.71 8.44
C MET A 70 17.39 1.78 8.52
N SER A 71 16.12 1.41 8.45
CA SER A 71 15.01 2.33 8.70
C SER A 71 14.92 2.59 10.20
N PRO A 72 14.86 3.86 10.65
CA PRO A 72 14.64 4.18 12.06
C PRO A 72 13.38 3.48 12.59
N GLU A 73 13.41 3.01 13.84
CA GLU A 73 12.27 2.32 14.46
C GLU A 73 10.98 3.15 14.38
N ARG A 74 11.08 4.48 14.56
CA ARG A 74 9.95 5.40 14.40
C ARG A 74 9.30 5.32 13.01
N THR A 75 10.12 5.16 11.96
CA THR A 75 9.65 5.06 10.57
C THR A 75 8.98 3.71 10.36
N GLN A 76 9.58 2.63 10.88
CA GLN A 76 8.96 1.30 10.83
C GLN A 76 7.58 1.30 11.49
N VAL A 77 7.48 1.82 12.73
CA VAL A 77 6.20 1.91 13.46
C VAL A 77 5.20 2.79 12.73
N PHE A 78 5.63 3.93 12.18
CA PHE A 78 4.77 4.82 11.40
C PHE A 78 4.17 4.10 10.18
N LEU A 79 5.01 3.40 9.41
CA LEU A 79 4.58 2.70 8.19
C LEU A 79 3.63 1.53 8.51
N GLN A 80 3.97 0.73 9.53
CA GLN A 80 3.13 -0.37 9.98
C GLN A 80 1.77 0.13 10.48
N THR A 81 1.78 1.15 11.35
CA THR A 81 0.54 1.71 11.92
C THR A 81 -0.36 2.30 10.83
N GLY A 82 0.20 3.08 9.90
CA GLY A 82 -0.58 3.66 8.80
C GLY A 82 -1.19 2.59 7.89
N PHE A 83 -0.43 1.54 7.58
CA PHE A 83 -0.93 0.46 6.73
C PHE A 83 -2.02 -0.36 7.40
N GLU A 84 -1.85 -0.73 8.68
CA GLU A 84 -2.83 -1.48 9.46
C GLU A 84 -4.14 -0.72 9.65
N LEU A 85 -4.07 0.59 9.87
CA LEU A 85 -5.24 1.48 9.89
C LEU A 85 -5.94 1.48 8.54
N TYR A 86 -5.20 1.59 7.43
CA TYR A 86 -5.76 1.64 6.08
C TYR A 86 -6.47 0.35 5.67
N ILE A 87 -5.92 -0.81 6.03
CA ILE A 87 -6.53 -2.12 5.72
C ILE A 87 -7.50 -2.61 6.81
N GLY A 88 -7.57 -1.91 7.94
CA GLY A 88 -8.42 -2.28 9.09
C GLY A 88 -8.03 -3.59 9.77
N LYS A 89 -6.75 -3.94 9.76
CA LYS A 89 -6.24 -5.24 10.26
C LYS A 89 -4.87 -5.08 10.90
N HIS A 90 -4.71 -5.66 12.10
CA HIS A 90 -3.41 -5.72 12.77
C HIS A 90 -2.52 -6.80 12.14
N LEU A 91 -1.23 -6.51 12.00
CA LEU A 91 -0.24 -7.38 11.38
C LEU A 91 0.96 -7.57 12.31
N THR A 92 1.62 -8.70 12.16
CA THR A 92 2.85 -9.00 12.90
C THR A 92 4.08 -8.65 12.08
N LYS A 93 5.23 -8.51 12.73
CA LYS A 93 6.52 -8.37 12.03
C LYS A 93 6.74 -9.47 10.97
N LYS A 94 6.34 -10.71 11.27
CA LYS A 94 6.46 -11.84 10.34
C LYS A 94 5.59 -11.68 9.09
N ASP A 95 4.45 -10.99 9.19
CA ASP A 95 3.61 -10.71 8.02
C ASP A 95 4.34 -9.76 7.07
N TYR A 96 4.98 -8.70 7.59
CA TYR A 96 5.79 -7.80 6.78
C TYR A 96 7.05 -8.46 6.21
N GLU A 97 7.72 -9.33 6.98
CA GLU A 97 8.83 -10.17 6.49
C GLU A 97 8.39 -11.07 5.34
N TYR A 98 7.22 -11.70 5.46
CA TYR A 98 6.64 -12.52 4.41
C TYR A 98 6.30 -11.68 3.18
N MET A 99 5.64 -10.52 3.35
CA MET A 99 5.32 -9.60 2.26
C MET A 99 6.56 -9.21 1.47
N TYR A 100 7.61 -8.75 2.17
CA TYR A 100 8.84 -8.33 1.52
C TYR A 100 9.56 -9.50 0.83
N THR A 101 9.70 -10.62 1.53
CA THR A 101 10.45 -11.79 1.02
C THR A 101 9.77 -12.40 -0.21
N CYS A 102 8.44 -12.48 -0.22
CA CYS A 102 7.70 -13.13 -1.30
C CYS A 102 7.34 -12.19 -2.45
N PHE A 103 7.10 -10.90 -2.17
CA PHE A 103 6.47 -9.98 -3.13
C PHE A 103 7.22 -8.66 -3.31
N GLY A 104 8.18 -8.34 -2.44
CA GLY A 104 8.93 -7.08 -2.47
C GLY A 104 9.55 -6.81 -3.85
N ASN A 105 9.67 -5.54 -4.21
CA ASN A 105 10.19 -5.07 -5.50
C ASN A 105 9.48 -5.67 -6.73
N GLY A 106 8.23 -6.13 -6.59
CA GLY A 106 7.45 -6.69 -7.69
C GLY A 106 7.85 -8.10 -8.11
N LEU A 107 8.48 -8.89 -7.22
CA LEU A 107 8.97 -10.25 -7.53
C LEU A 107 7.88 -11.23 -8.00
N ASN A 108 6.67 -11.12 -7.45
CA ASN A 108 5.53 -11.99 -7.79
C ASN A 108 4.21 -11.21 -7.64
N SER A 109 3.84 -10.47 -8.70
CA SER A 109 2.64 -9.63 -8.70
C SER A 109 1.36 -10.44 -8.45
N ASP A 110 1.16 -11.56 -9.16
CA ASP A 110 -0.07 -12.36 -9.02
C ASP A 110 -0.23 -12.88 -7.58
N GLY A 111 0.86 -13.37 -6.98
CA GLY A 111 0.88 -13.78 -5.58
C GLY A 111 0.59 -12.63 -4.61
N ALA A 112 1.10 -11.43 -4.89
CA ALA A 112 0.83 -10.23 -4.11
C ALA A 112 -0.64 -9.84 -4.17
N TYR A 113 -1.27 -9.90 -5.36
CA TYR A 113 -2.70 -9.65 -5.54
C TYR A 113 -3.56 -10.65 -4.77
N SER A 114 -3.29 -11.96 -4.89
CA SER A 114 -4.00 -12.98 -4.12
C SER A 114 -3.83 -12.78 -2.61
N TYR A 115 -2.63 -12.42 -2.15
CA TYR A 115 -2.39 -12.12 -0.74
C TYR A 115 -3.13 -10.86 -0.27
N ALA A 116 -3.10 -9.77 -1.05
CA ALA A 116 -3.80 -8.53 -0.77
C ALA A 116 -5.32 -8.70 -0.73
N ARG A 117 -5.91 -9.53 -1.61
CA ARG A 117 -7.33 -9.89 -1.54
C ARG A 117 -7.69 -10.53 -0.21
N ARG A 118 -6.85 -11.45 0.30
CA ARG A 118 -7.05 -12.06 1.62
C ARG A 118 -6.88 -11.07 2.76
N LEU A 119 -5.98 -10.09 2.66
CA LEU A 119 -5.87 -9.02 3.66
C LEU A 119 -7.15 -8.19 3.75
N LEU A 120 -7.74 -7.88 2.59
CA LEU A 120 -8.94 -7.06 2.45
C LEU A 120 -10.26 -7.84 2.56
N ASN A 121 -10.21 -9.16 2.82
CA ASN A 121 -11.38 -10.06 2.80
C ASN A 121 -12.19 -10.02 1.48
N ILE A 122 -11.52 -9.78 0.35
CA ILE A 122 -12.13 -9.81 -0.99
C ILE A 122 -12.15 -11.27 -1.48
N PRO A 123 -13.30 -11.82 -1.89
CA PRO A 123 -13.38 -13.19 -2.43
C PRO A 123 -12.50 -13.39 -3.67
N GLU A 124 -11.87 -14.56 -3.77
CA GLU A 124 -11.21 -15.01 -4.99
C GLU A 124 -12.30 -15.35 -6.03
N GLY A 125 -12.37 -14.60 -7.14
CA GLY A 125 -13.33 -14.86 -8.22
C GLY A 125 -14.14 -13.67 -8.75
N ILE A 126 -13.94 -12.46 -8.22
CA ILE A 126 -14.49 -11.24 -8.84
C ILE A 126 -13.38 -10.58 -9.67
N GLN A 127 -13.46 -10.81 -10.99
CA GLN A 127 -12.76 -10.04 -12.02
C GLN A 127 -13.49 -8.73 -12.26
#